data_AF-A0A959D5W5-F1
#
_entry.id   AF-A0A959D5W5-F1
#
_cell.length_a   1.000
_cell.length_b   1.000
_cell.length_c   1.000
_cell.angle_alpha   90.00
_cell.angle_beta   90.00
_cell.angle_gamma   90.00
#
_symmetry.space_group_name_H-M   'P 1'
#
loop_
_entity.id
_entity.type
_entity.pdbx_description
1 polymer ?
#
loop_
_entity_poly.entity_id
_entity_poly.type
_entity_poly.pdbx_seq_one_letter_code
_entity_poly.pdbx_strand_id
1 'polypeptide(L)'
;MRRLSPIILSLFMVAGLYAQSPHGTGLKADCSDCHSSFGWEVNAETLRFSHEATAFPLEGQHARVDCRECHQTLVFPDASAECISCHTDMHRTTVGSDCSRCHTPANWLVDNITELHQDNGFPLLGAHAALSCEECHVSESALDFNRIGNDCVNCHLDDFSATTNPNHRQAGFSANCEECHRVDGFGWTSNGISHDFFPLEKGHAIADCANCHTTGDFSTTPTDCFACHRPDYENTFNPDHQSTGFTTSCVECHTTDVGWMPAEFTQHDGLFPIYSGEHAGEWAQCADCHSNSSNYAEFMCVSCHINPETDEGHGGVSGYAYENTACLACHPTGDAASGFDHNSTHFPLTGGHLNTDCILCHAAGYQGTPTDCEACHAADFSNSANPNHQALGLSVDCASCHTTEPGWNPASFGIHNDYYALNGGHAAIANDCAACHNGDYANTPNTCFGCHADDYNQTANPSHGAAQFPTNCESCHTETAWVPANFDHDVMYFPIYSGKHGGEWNDCAECHTTPGNFEVFSCIDCHEHNNAQQLANEHHEVSGYVYESNACYDCHPTGRH
;
A
#
# COMPACT_ATOMS: atom_id res chain seq x y z
N MET A 1 91.44 34.54 118.06
CA MET A 1 90.00 34.84 118.22
C MET A 1 89.74 36.29 117.83
N ARG A 2 88.57 36.56 117.22
CA ARG A 2 87.97 37.85 116.80
C ARG A 2 88.25 38.21 115.33
N ARG A 3 87.30 37.97 114.41
CA ARG A 3 85.98 38.59 114.13
C ARG A 3 86.10 39.88 113.30
N LEU A 4 85.49 39.83 112.12
CA LEU A 4 85.34 40.88 111.09
C LEU A 4 84.33 41.96 111.50
N SER A 5 84.43 43.15 110.86
CA SER A 5 83.47 44.28 110.92
C SER A 5 83.50 45.07 109.58
N PRO A 6 82.49 45.89 109.23
CA PRO A 6 81.74 45.74 107.97
C PRO A 6 81.68 47.06 107.16
N ILE A 7 82.49 47.23 106.12
CA ILE A 7 82.42 48.42 105.22
C ILE A 7 82.65 48.03 103.74
N ILE A 8 82.19 46.85 103.31
CA ILE A 8 82.26 46.46 101.89
C ILE A 8 80.91 45.85 101.50
N LEU A 9 79.86 46.66 101.50
CA LEU A 9 78.55 46.28 100.98
C LEU A 9 77.90 47.45 100.24
N SER A 10 78.57 47.97 99.21
CA SER A 10 77.98 48.92 98.25
C SER A 10 78.89 49.10 97.03
N LEU A 11 79.18 48.01 96.32
CA LEU A 11 79.90 48.06 95.04
C LEU A 11 79.26 47.07 94.06
N PHE A 12 78.05 47.35 93.58
CA PHE A 12 77.50 46.76 92.35
C PHE A 12 76.40 47.67 91.80
N MET A 13 76.80 48.76 91.12
CA MET A 13 75.95 49.44 90.16
C MET A 13 76.18 48.75 88.82
N VAL A 14 75.27 47.86 88.43
CA VAL A 14 75.29 47.15 87.15
C VAL A 14 74.91 48.15 86.06
N ALA A 15 75.88 48.62 85.29
CA ALA A 15 75.62 49.24 84.00
C ALA A 15 75.33 48.10 83.01
N GLY A 16 74.04 47.86 82.73
CA GLY A 16 73.62 46.96 81.66
C GLY A 16 73.96 47.58 80.31
N LEU A 17 75.04 47.12 79.69
CA LEU A 17 75.29 47.34 78.27
C LEU A 17 74.35 46.40 77.49
N TYR A 18 73.23 46.94 77.00
CA TYR A 18 72.46 46.27 75.95
C TYR A 18 73.22 46.43 74.64
N ALA A 19 73.77 45.33 74.11
CA ALA A 19 74.29 45.32 72.75
C ALA A 19 73.12 45.49 71.77
N GLN A 20 73.12 46.54 70.95
CA GLN A 20 72.15 46.70 69.86
C GLN A 20 72.53 45.79 68.71
N SER A 21 71.58 44.98 68.24
CA SER A 21 71.75 44.14 67.05
C SER A 21 71.92 45.02 65.81
N PRO A 22 72.94 44.80 64.97
CA PRO A 22 73.09 45.51 63.69
C PRO A 22 71.99 45.15 62.68
N HIS A 23 71.14 44.16 63.01
CA HIS A 23 70.07 43.67 62.16
C HIS A 23 68.70 44.35 62.40
N GLY A 24 68.71 45.46 63.14
CA GLY A 24 67.50 46.17 63.54
C GLY A 24 66.71 45.46 64.66
N THR A 25 65.61 46.07 65.08
CA THR A 25 64.73 45.52 66.14
C THR A 25 63.71 44.50 65.63
N GLY A 26 63.62 44.32 64.30
CA GLY A 26 62.62 43.49 63.65
C GLY A 26 63.00 42.01 63.50
N LEU A 27 64.30 41.68 63.56
CA LEU A 27 64.77 40.29 63.40
C LEU A 27 64.54 39.49 64.69
N LYS A 28 63.64 38.50 64.64
CA LYS A 28 63.33 37.57 65.74
C LYS A 28 63.89 36.18 65.45
N ALA A 29 65.20 36.07 65.25
CA ALA A 29 65.91 34.81 65.04
C ALA A 29 67.02 34.66 66.10
N ASP A 30 67.37 33.42 66.44
CA ASP A 30 68.48 33.19 67.37
C ASP A 30 69.80 33.54 66.67
N CYS A 31 70.71 34.24 67.35
CA CYS A 31 71.99 34.64 66.75
C CYS A 31 72.79 33.44 66.21
N SER A 32 72.61 32.25 66.81
CA SER A 32 73.24 30.99 66.41
C SER A 32 72.69 30.39 65.11
N ASP A 33 71.59 30.92 64.58
CA ASP A 33 71.04 30.45 63.31
C ASP A 33 71.88 30.95 62.12
N CYS A 34 72.58 32.08 62.30
CA CYS A 34 73.40 32.72 61.28
C CYS A 34 74.88 32.85 61.66
N HIS A 35 75.20 32.96 62.95
CA HIS A 35 76.57 33.15 63.45
C HIS A 35 77.05 31.95 64.26
N SER A 36 78.37 31.78 64.32
CA SER A 36 79.00 30.74 65.14
C SER A 36 79.66 31.35 66.38
N SER A 37 79.94 30.52 67.39
CA SER A 37 80.76 30.94 68.54
C SER A 37 82.21 31.30 68.17
N PHE A 38 82.64 31.00 66.95
CA PHE A 38 83.99 31.27 66.44
C PHE A 38 84.10 32.61 65.68
N GLY A 39 82.98 33.27 65.33
CA GLY A 39 83.00 34.56 64.64
C GLY A 39 81.64 35.03 64.12
N TRP A 40 81.57 36.32 63.77
CA TRP A 40 80.38 36.99 63.23
C TRP A 40 80.25 36.91 61.70
N GLU A 41 81.25 36.35 61.02
CA GLU A 41 81.18 36.10 59.59
C GLU A 41 80.25 34.91 59.32
N VAL A 42 79.29 35.10 58.41
CA VAL A 42 78.31 34.07 58.06
C VAL A 42 78.95 33.10 57.09
N ASN A 43 78.94 31.82 57.44
CA ASN A 43 79.33 30.74 56.54
C ASN A 43 78.08 30.03 56.03
N ALA A 44 77.91 30.03 54.70
CA ALA A 44 76.77 29.43 54.00
C ALA A 44 76.63 27.91 54.26
N GLU A 45 77.71 27.19 54.55
CA GLU A 45 77.68 25.76 54.89
C GLU A 45 77.16 25.48 56.31
N THR A 46 77.21 26.48 57.20
CA THR A 46 76.77 26.38 58.60
C THR A 46 75.51 27.19 58.90
N LEU A 47 74.99 27.91 57.91
CA LEU A 47 73.77 28.71 58.03
C LEU A 47 72.57 27.78 58.25
N ARG A 48 71.84 28.00 59.35
CA ARG A 48 70.64 27.21 59.70
C ARG A 48 69.35 27.97 59.38
N PHE A 49 69.45 29.27 59.12
CA PHE A 49 68.34 30.09 58.67
C PHE A 49 67.85 29.68 57.29
N SER A 50 66.53 29.62 57.11
CA SER A 50 65.87 29.24 55.86
C SER A 50 64.87 30.30 55.42
N HIS A 51 64.95 30.68 54.15
CA HIS A 51 63.98 31.58 53.51
C HIS A 51 62.57 30.98 53.39
N GLU A 52 62.42 29.65 53.52
CA GLU A 52 61.13 28.97 53.61
C GLU A 52 60.26 29.48 54.77
N ALA A 53 60.89 30.04 55.81
CA ALA A 53 60.21 30.60 56.97
C ALA A 53 59.84 32.10 56.79
N THR A 54 60.09 32.67 55.62
CA THR A 54 59.87 34.09 55.32
C THR A 54 58.76 34.29 54.30
N ALA A 55 58.39 35.55 54.03
CA ALA A 55 57.42 35.88 52.99
C ALA A 55 57.99 35.70 51.56
N PHE A 56 59.29 35.43 51.40
CA PHE A 56 59.93 35.23 50.11
C PHE A 56 60.80 33.96 50.13
N PRO A 57 60.21 32.79 49.84
CA PRO A 57 60.96 31.55 49.62
C PRO A 57 61.92 31.72 48.44
N LEU A 58 63.15 31.24 48.60
CA LEU A 58 64.15 31.32 47.53
C LEU A 58 63.98 30.16 46.56
N GLU A 59 63.15 30.40 45.53
CA GLU A 59 62.86 29.43 44.47
C GLU A 59 63.59 29.78 43.17
N GLY A 60 63.84 28.75 42.36
CA GLY A 60 64.44 28.92 41.04
C GLY A 60 65.81 29.59 41.09
N GLN A 61 65.98 30.68 40.34
CA GLN A 61 67.26 31.39 40.24
C GLN A 61 67.58 32.20 41.51
N HIS A 62 66.57 32.61 42.28
CA HIS A 62 66.78 33.37 43.53
C HIS A 62 67.55 32.57 44.58
N ALA A 63 67.50 31.23 44.55
CA ALA A 63 68.26 30.36 45.44
C ALA A 63 69.80 30.46 45.26
N ARG A 64 70.26 31.06 44.16
CA ARG A 64 71.69 31.17 43.81
C ARG A 64 72.20 32.60 43.80
N VAL A 65 71.35 33.57 44.14
CA VAL A 65 71.69 34.99 44.19
C VAL A 65 72.44 35.30 45.49
N ASP A 66 73.43 36.19 45.43
CA ASP A 66 74.14 36.64 46.64
C ASP A 66 73.19 37.41 47.56
N CYS A 67 73.27 37.13 48.87
CA CYS A 67 72.40 37.73 49.89
C CYS A 67 72.35 39.27 49.79
N ARG A 68 73.45 39.91 49.38
CA ARG A 68 73.59 41.38 49.32
C ARG A 68 72.84 42.01 48.15
N GLU A 69 72.49 41.24 47.12
CA GLU A 69 71.68 41.72 46.00
C GLU A 69 70.24 42.05 46.47
N CYS A 70 69.73 41.31 47.45
CA CYS A 70 68.43 41.57 48.08
C CYS A 70 68.56 42.41 49.36
N HIS A 71 69.58 42.12 50.18
CA HIS A 71 69.81 42.78 51.47
C HIS A 71 70.97 43.78 51.37
N GLN A 72 70.68 44.97 50.84
CA GLN A 72 71.65 46.07 50.73
C GLN A 72 72.12 46.61 52.10
N THR A 73 71.34 46.34 53.16
CA THR A 73 71.68 46.66 54.54
C THR A 73 71.58 45.41 55.42
N LEU A 74 72.13 45.46 56.64
CA LEU A 74 71.99 44.39 57.62
C LEU A 74 70.57 44.33 58.24
N VAL A 75 69.70 45.31 57.95
CA VAL A 75 68.30 45.33 58.39
C VAL A 75 67.45 44.53 57.40
N PHE A 76 67.45 43.21 57.60
CA PHE A 76 66.80 42.25 56.68
C PHE A 76 65.32 42.54 56.36
N PRO A 77 64.46 43.02 57.29
CA PRO A 77 63.05 43.29 57.00
C PRO A 77 62.77 44.40 55.98
N ASP A 78 63.76 45.22 55.62
CA ASP A 78 63.57 46.33 54.67
C ASP A 78 63.57 45.87 53.21
N ALA A 79 63.98 44.63 52.93
CA ALA A 79 63.96 44.08 51.58
C ALA A 79 62.51 43.79 51.14
N SER A 80 62.12 44.37 50.00
CA SER A 80 60.80 44.15 49.40
C SER A 80 60.73 42.78 48.73
N ALA A 81 59.59 42.11 48.90
CA ALA A 81 59.25 40.85 48.23
C ALA A 81 58.64 41.04 46.84
N GLU A 82 58.32 42.28 46.46
CA GLU A 82 57.69 42.60 45.17
C GLU A 82 58.70 42.49 44.02
N CYS A 83 58.32 41.83 42.92
CA CYS A 83 59.22 41.62 41.77
C CYS A 83 59.78 42.94 41.22
N ILE A 84 58.94 43.98 41.14
CA ILE A 84 59.28 45.29 40.55
C ILE A 84 60.26 46.11 41.40
N SER A 85 60.48 45.76 42.68
CA SER A 85 61.49 46.46 43.49
C SER A 85 62.92 46.12 43.07
N CYS A 86 63.10 45.00 42.38
CA CYS A 86 64.40 44.52 41.90
C CYS A 86 64.45 44.38 40.37
N HIS A 87 63.35 44.00 39.74
CA HIS A 87 63.25 43.81 38.29
C HIS A 87 62.61 45.02 37.61
N THR A 88 63.25 45.49 36.54
CA THR A 88 62.69 46.54 35.69
C THR A 88 61.62 45.95 34.79
N ASP A 89 60.44 46.56 34.79
CA ASP A 89 59.36 46.17 33.89
C ASP A 89 59.73 46.44 32.42
N MET A 90 59.82 45.37 31.64
CA MET A 90 60.13 45.43 30.21
C MET A 90 58.88 45.68 29.35
N HIS A 91 57.68 45.55 29.93
CA HIS A 91 56.39 45.67 29.25
C HIS A 91 55.75 47.06 29.35
N ARG A 92 56.47 48.04 29.91
CA ARG A 92 56.01 49.44 30.01
C ARG A 92 54.61 49.58 30.58
N THR A 93 54.28 48.80 31.60
CA THR A 93 53.01 48.77 32.33
C THR A 93 51.81 48.24 31.53
N THR A 94 52.01 47.73 30.30
CA THR A 94 50.91 47.22 29.45
C THR A 94 50.22 45.99 30.03
N VAL A 95 50.93 45.19 30.83
CA VAL A 95 50.41 43.96 31.45
C VAL A 95 50.19 44.06 32.97
N GLY A 96 50.44 45.24 33.57
CA GLY A 96 50.39 45.45 35.02
C GLY A 96 51.66 45.00 35.76
N SER A 97 51.64 45.08 37.10
CA SER A 97 52.81 44.82 37.96
C SER A 97 52.86 43.42 38.59
N ASP A 98 51.85 42.59 38.36
CA ASP A 98 51.83 41.20 38.84
C ASP A 98 52.63 40.29 37.90
N CYS A 99 53.95 40.31 38.05
CA CYS A 99 54.87 39.53 37.22
C CYS A 99 54.63 38.01 37.36
N SER A 100 54.18 37.57 38.52
CA SER A 100 53.97 36.15 38.86
C SER A 100 52.83 35.49 38.09
N ARG A 101 51.96 36.29 37.47
CA ARG A 101 50.91 35.81 36.57
C ARG A 101 51.46 35.14 35.31
N CYS A 102 52.66 35.54 34.86
CA CYS A 102 53.25 35.06 33.61
C CYS A 102 54.64 34.45 33.80
N HIS A 103 55.43 34.96 34.75
CA HIS A 103 56.82 34.57 34.94
C HIS A 103 57.00 33.79 36.24
N THR A 104 57.96 32.87 36.23
CA THR A 104 58.28 32.07 37.41
C THR A 104 59.65 32.46 37.96
N PRO A 105 59.94 32.19 39.25
CA PRO A 105 61.29 32.35 39.80
C PRO A 105 62.37 31.57 39.06
N ALA A 106 62.01 30.56 38.24
CA ALA A 106 62.95 29.77 37.47
C ALA A 106 63.45 30.51 36.21
N ASN A 107 62.57 31.23 35.50
CA ASN A 107 62.91 31.98 34.29
C ASN A 107 61.77 32.93 33.85
N TRP A 108 62.09 33.87 32.96
CA TRP A 108 61.16 34.85 32.38
C TRP A 108 60.40 34.36 31.13
N LEU A 109 60.49 33.08 30.78
CA LEU A 109 59.70 32.53 29.67
C LEU A 109 58.26 32.29 30.13
N VAL A 110 57.33 32.44 29.20
CA VAL A 110 55.89 32.24 29.43
C VAL A 110 55.47 31.02 28.62
N ASP A 111 55.28 29.89 29.30
CA ASP A 111 54.97 28.62 28.64
C ASP A 111 53.45 28.41 28.43
N ASN A 112 52.60 29.20 29.10
CA ASN A 112 51.14 29.10 29.11
C ASN A 112 50.45 30.24 28.34
N ILE A 113 51.10 30.77 27.29
CA ILE A 113 50.60 31.94 26.56
C ILE A 113 49.24 31.67 25.89
N THR A 114 49.01 30.43 25.42
CA THR A 114 47.76 30.01 24.78
C THR A 114 46.59 30.03 25.76
N GLU A 115 46.78 29.51 26.97
CA GLU A 115 45.77 29.53 28.03
C GLU A 115 45.44 30.96 28.47
N LEU A 116 46.45 31.82 28.60
CA LEU A 116 46.26 33.24 28.94
C LEU A 116 45.39 33.95 27.91
N HIS A 117 45.58 33.67 26.62
CA HIS A 117 44.76 34.23 25.55
C HIS A 117 43.32 33.68 25.58
N GLN A 118 43.16 32.38 25.81
CA GLN A 118 41.85 31.74 25.97
C GLN A 118 41.06 32.33 27.14
N ASP A 119 41.69 32.50 28.31
CA ASP A 119 41.06 33.07 29.52
C ASP A 119 40.63 34.53 29.33
N ASN A 120 41.28 35.26 28.42
CA ASN A 120 40.96 36.65 28.09
C ASN A 120 40.03 36.80 26.88
N GLY A 121 39.46 35.70 26.37
CA GLY A 121 38.39 35.72 25.37
C GLY A 121 38.85 35.75 23.91
N PHE A 122 40.10 35.36 23.63
CA PHE A 122 40.59 35.14 22.27
C PHE A 122 41.48 33.89 22.22
N PRO A 123 40.91 32.69 22.06
CA PRO A 123 41.72 31.47 22.05
C PRO A 123 42.59 31.42 20.79
N LEU A 124 43.89 31.21 20.96
CA LEU A 124 44.84 31.07 19.86
C LEU A 124 44.67 29.68 19.21
N LEU A 125 43.75 29.60 18.26
CA LEU A 125 43.41 28.39 17.50
C LEU A 125 43.67 28.61 16.00
N GLY A 126 43.77 27.51 15.25
CA GLY A 126 43.91 27.55 13.80
C GLY A 126 45.09 28.41 13.33
N ALA A 127 44.84 29.26 12.34
CA ALA A 127 45.86 30.19 11.83
C ALA A 127 46.41 31.15 12.90
N HIS A 128 45.59 31.58 13.87
CA HIS A 128 46.01 32.52 14.91
C HIS A 128 47.04 31.92 15.89
N ALA A 129 47.05 30.59 16.04
CA ALA A 129 48.02 29.89 16.88
C ALA A 129 49.45 29.92 16.31
N ALA A 130 49.61 30.22 15.02
CA ALA A 130 50.89 30.20 14.32
C ALA A 130 51.49 31.60 14.10
N LEU A 131 50.79 32.66 14.51
CA LEU A 131 51.23 34.04 14.33
C LEU A 131 52.30 34.42 15.36
N SER A 132 53.20 35.30 14.95
CA SER A 132 54.11 35.98 15.87
C SER A 132 53.35 37.07 16.65
N CYS A 133 53.77 37.33 17.89
CA CYS A 133 53.08 38.23 18.79
C CYS A 133 52.89 39.64 18.21
N GLU A 134 53.90 40.14 17.49
CA GLU A 134 53.93 41.47 16.86
C GLU A 134 52.96 41.61 15.68
N GLU A 135 52.47 40.50 15.11
CA GLU A 135 51.47 40.55 14.05
C GLU A 135 50.09 40.96 14.59
N CYS A 136 49.84 40.71 15.88
CA CYS A 136 48.60 41.10 16.56
C CYS A 136 48.81 42.31 17.49
N HIS A 137 49.86 42.29 18.31
CA HIS A 137 50.19 43.36 19.25
C HIS A 137 51.08 44.42 18.61
N VAL A 138 50.54 45.08 17.58
CA VAL A 138 51.26 46.12 16.82
C VAL A 138 51.51 47.34 17.72
N SER A 139 52.78 47.59 18.03
CA SER A 139 53.22 48.73 18.84
C SER A 139 54.65 49.15 18.48
N GLU A 140 55.19 50.17 19.16
CA GLU A 140 56.58 50.62 18.95
C GLU A 140 57.62 49.60 19.46
N SER A 141 57.22 48.58 20.23
CA SER A 141 58.11 47.55 20.78
C SER A 141 57.44 46.19 20.89
N ALA A 142 58.17 45.14 20.52
CA ALA A 142 57.69 43.75 20.60
C ALA A 142 57.37 43.24 22.03
N LEU A 143 57.54 44.06 23.07
CA LEU A 143 57.26 43.73 24.46
C LEU A 143 56.06 44.51 25.05
N ASP A 144 55.45 45.41 24.27
CA ASP A 144 54.28 46.18 24.71
C ASP A 144 52.99 45.45 24.28
N PHE A 145 52.31 44.81 25.22
CA PHE A 145 51.12 43.99 24.98
C PHE A 145 49.85 44.74 25.39
N ASN A 146 49.51 45.78 24.62
CA ASN A 146 48.26 46.49 24.82
C ASN A 146 47.06 45.59 24.53
N ARG A 147 45.96 45.78 25.28
CA ARG A 147 44.71 45.05 25.05
C ARG A 147 44.13 45.40 23.69
N ILE A 148 44.05 44.40 22.82
CA ILE A 148 43.35 44.44 21.54
C ILE A 148 41.94 43.86 21.71
N GLY A 149 40.98 44.34 20.94
CA GLY A 149 39.62 43.78 20.92
C GLY A 149 39.62 42.36 20.33
N ASN A 150 38.55 41.60 20.58
CA ASN A 150 38.41 40.21 20.09
C ASN A 150 37.42 40.06 18.92
N ASP A 151 36.78 41.14 18.44
CA ASP A 151 35.91 41.05 17.27
C ASP A 151 36.74 40.82 16.00
N CYS A 152 36.45 39.73 15.28
CA CYS A 152 37.21 39.31 14.10
C CYS A 152 37.29 40.42 13.05
N VAL A 153 36.18 41.15 12.86
CA VAL A 153 36.09 42.23 11.86
C VAL A 153 37.06 43.38 12.12
N ASN A 154 37.51 43.59 13.36
CA ASN A 154 38.48 44.66 13.65
C ASN A 154 39.83 44.44 12.97
N CYS A 155 40.19 43.18 12.71
CA CYS A 155 41.40 42.82 11.96
C CYS A 155 41.08 42.46 10.50
N HIS A 156 39.95 41.81 10.26
CA HIS A 156 39.60 41.23 8.97
C HIS A 156 38.59 42.04 8.15
N LEU A 157 38.41 43.34 8.43
CA LEU A 157 37.47 44.18 7.68
C LEU A 157 37.83 44.28 6.19
N ASP A 158 39.13 44.34 5.87
CA ASP A 158 39.60 44.42 4.49
C ASP A 158 39.35 43.09 3.76
N ASP A 159 39.63 41.95 4.41
CA ASP A 159 39.31 40.61 3.89
C ASP A 159 37.80 40.46 3.65
N PHE A 160 36.99 40.84 4.64
CA PHE A 160 35.52 40.84 4.56
C PHE A 160 35.02 41.66 3.38
N SER A 161 35.65 42.82 3.14
CA SER A 161 35.26 43.77 2.10
C SER A 161 35.72 43.37 0.70
N ALA A 162 36.84 42.65 0.60
CA ALA A 162 37.45 42.23 -0.65
C ALA A 162 36.91 40.89 -1.17
N THR A 163 36.21 40.11 -0.33
CA THR A 163 35.67 38.80 -0.70
C THR A 163 34.58 38.94 -1.77
N THR A 164 34.74 38.21 -2.88
CA THR A 164 33.79 38.22 -4.01
C THR A 164 33.01 36.91 -4.17
N ASN A 165 33.39 35.84 -3.45
CA ASN A 165 32.74 34.54 -3.56
C ASN A 165 32.70 33.80 -2.19
N PRO A 166 31.57 33.83 -1.47
CA PRO A 166 30.40 34.70 -1.70
C PRO A 166 30.71 36.17 -1.37
N ASN A 167 30.16 37.12 -2.13
CA ASN A 167 30.42 38.55 -1.88
C ASN A 167 29.66 39.04 -0.63
N HIS A 168 30.38 39.20 0.48
CA HIS A 168 29.78 39.55 1.77
C HIS A 168 29.03 40.90 1.75
N ARG A 169 29.58 41.90 1.05
CA ARG A 169 28.98 43.25 0.98
C ARG A 169 27.71 43.27 0.12
N GLN A 170 27.73 42.56 -1.00
CA GLN A 170 26.57 42.47 -1.89
C GLN A 170 25.44 41.67 -1.25
N ALA A 171 25.78 40.59 -0.53
CA ALA A 171 24.82 39.76 0.17
C ALA A 171 24.35 40.36 1.50
N GLY A 172 25.01 41.42 2.00
CA GLY A 172 24.63 42.10 3.26
C GLY A 172 24.90 41.25 4.50
N PHE A 173 25.94 40.41 4.47
CA PHE A 173 26.27 39.52 5.58
C PHE A 173 26.69 40.28 6.84
N SER A 174 26.46 39.65 7.98
CA SER A 174 26.85 40.17 9.28
C SER A 174 28.38 40.20 9.40
N ALA A 175 28.88 41.09 10.25
CA ALA A 175 30.30 41.10 10.66
C ALA A 175 30.61 40.05 11.73
N ASN A 176 29.63 39.22 12.11
CA ASN A 176 29.81 38.14 13.07
C ASN A 176 30.32 36.90 12.34
N CYS A 177 31.63 36.88 12.08
CA CYS A 177 32.28 35.89 11.21
C CYS A 177 32.05 34.44 11.65
N GLU A 178 31.86 34.20 12.96
CA GLU A 178 31.65 32.87 13.55
C GLU A 178 30.33 32.22 13.13
N GLU A 179 29.40 32.97 12.53
CA GLU A 179 28.17 32.42 11.94
C GLU A 179 28.47 31.46 10.78
N CYS A 180 29.62 31.62 10.10
CA CYS A 180 29.99 30.83 8.93
C CYS A 180 31.43 30.30 8.95
N HIS A 181 32.35 31.02 9.60
CA HIS A 181 33.77 30.70 9.62
C HIS A 181 34.20 30.18 10.99
N ARG A 182 34.89 29.04 11.02
CA ARG A 182 35.40 28.51 12.29
C ARG A 182 36.74 29.13 12.66
N VAL A 183 36.88 29.50 13.93
CA VAL A 183 38.09 30.10 14.51
C VAL A 183 39.28 29.12 14.53
N ASP A 184 39.03 27.82 14.53
CA ASP A 184 40.05 26.77 14.51
C ASP A 184 40.58 26.43 13.11
N GLY A 185 40.06 27.08 12.06
CA GLY A 185 40.47 26.90 10.69
C GLY A 185 41.82 27.55 10.37
N PHE A 186 42.53 26.98 9.39
CA PHE A 186 43.72 27.60 8.77
C PHE A 186 43.37 28.54 7.59
N GLY A 187 42.07 28.77 7.34
CA GLY A 187 41.58 29.66 6.29
C GLY A 187 40.07 29.88 6.37
N TRP A 188 39.55 30.77 5.51
CA TRP A 188 38.15 31.21 5.47
C TRP A 188 37.19 30.19 4.82
N THR A 189 37.28 28.91 5.19
CA THR A 189 36.41 27.87 4.62
C THR A 189 35.07 27.81 5.35
N SER A 190 34.00 27.53 4.60
CA SER A 190 32.63 27.31 5.11
C SER A 190 32.31 25.83 5.37
N ASN A 191 33.33 24.95 5.41
CA ASN A 191 33.20 23.49 5.62
C ASN A 191 32.63 23.09 6.99
N GLY A 192 32.15 24.04 7.80
CA GLY A 192 31.48 23.81 9.09
C GLY A 192 29.97 24.05 9.07
N ILE A 193 29.40 24.50 7.96
CA ILE A 193 27.96 24.79 7.86
C ILE A 193 27.21 23.48 7.67
N SER A 194 26.46 23.07 8.69
CA SER A 194 25.62 21.86 8.62
C SER A 194 24.46 22.07 7.65
N HIS A 195 24.34 21.13 6.70
CA HIS A 195 23.20 20.99 5.79
C HIS A 195 22.50 19.64 6.04
N ASP A 196 22.44 19.19 7.29
CA ASP A 196 21.89 17.86 7.63
C ASP A 196 20.41 17.68 7.18
N PHE A 197 19.72 18.79 6.89
CA PHE A 197 18.36 18.82 6.37
C PHE A 197 18.28 18.69 4.82
N PHE A 198 19.37 18.96 4.10
CA PHE A 198 19.45 18.87 2.64
C PHE A 198 20.85 18.41 2.20
N PRO A 199 21.03 17.13 1.84
CA PRO A 199 22.35 16.58 1.49
C PRO A 199 22.94 17.24 0.24
N LEU A 200 24.13 17.85 0.37
CA LEU A 200 24.89 18.44 -0.73
C LEU A 200 25.69 17.38 -1.51
N GLU A 201 24.97 16.43 -2.10
CA GLU A 201 25.55 15.30 -2.83
C GLU A 201 25.12 15.31 -4.31
N LYS A 202 25.87 14.59 -5.15
CA LYS A 202 25.55 14.37 -6.57
C LYS A 202 25.28 15.69 -7.32
N GLY A 203 24.11 15.88 -7.92
CA GLY A 203 23.73 17.12 -8.62
C GLY A 203 23.68 18.36 -7.72
N HIS A 204 23.56 18.18 -6.41
CA HIS A 204 23.53 19.25 -5.41
C HIS A 204 24.89 19.46 -4.71
N ALA A 205 25.95 18.75 -5.14
CA ALA A 205 27.32 18.98 -4.67
C ALA A 205 27.91 20.25 -5.32
N ILE A 206 27.29 21.39 -5.04
CA ILE A 206 27.60 22.70 -5.63
C ILE A 206 28.44 23.51 -4.66
N ALA A 207 29.53 24.12 -5.14
CA ALA A 207 30.45 24.91 -4.31
C ALA A 207 29.97 26.35 -4.05
N ASP A 208 29.10 26.87 -4.91
CA ASP A 208 28.58 28.24 -4.83
C ASP A 208 27.18 28.25 -4.22
N CYS A 209 27.10 28.78 -2.99
CA CYS A 209 25.88 28.85 -2.19
C CYS A 209 24.78 29.68 -2.86
N ALA A 210 25.14 30.67 -3.70
CA ALA A 210 24.17 31.54 -4.36
C ALA A 210 23.28 30.80 -5.37
N ASN A 211 23.71 29.62 -5.84
CA ASN A 211 22.89 28.76 -6.71
C ASN A 211 21.68 28.17 -5.98
N CYS A 212 21.78 27.96 -4.67
CA CYS A 212 20.68 27.47 -3.84
C CYS A 212 19.97 28.64 -3.13
N HIS A 213 20.75 29.56 -2.55
CA HIS A 213 20.26 30.70 -1.78
C HIS A 213 20.03 31.94 -2.65
N THR A 214 19.21 31.79 -3.70
CA THR A 214 19.01 32.81 -4.76
C THR A 214 18.46 34.15 -4.26
N THR A 215 17.82 34.19 -3.10
CA THR A 215 17.27 35.41 -2.47
C THR A 215 18.27 36.13 -1.58
N GLY A 216 19.44 35.53 -1.31
CA GLY A 216 20.41 36.00 -0.32
C GLY A 216 20.00 35.73 1.14
N ASP A 217 18.81 35.18 1.37
CA ASP A 217 18.37 34.70 2.68
C ASP A 217 18.68 33.21 2.83
N PHE A 218 19.59 32.90 3.75
CA PHE A 218 20.06 31.54 4.00
C PHE A 218 19.14 30.74 4.94
N SER A 219 18.13 31.38 5.53
CA SER A 219 17.20 30.76 6.47
C SER A 219 15.90 30.25 5.83
N THR A 220 15.59 30.67 4.60
CA THR A 220 14.28 30.43 3.97
C THR A 220 14.35 29.70 2.63
N THR A 221 15.51 29.17 2.24
CA THR A 221 15.66 28.43 0.99
C THR A 221 14.79 27.16 1.01
N PRO A 222 13.89 26.98 0.03
CA PRO A 222 13.06 25.79 -0.06
C PRO A 222 13.91 24.52 -0.23
N THR A 223 13.50 23.45 0.44
CA THR A 223 14.12 22.11 0.31
C THR A 223 13.33 21.19 -0.62
N ASP A 224 12.17 21.63 -1.10
CA ASP A 224 11.33 20.89 -2.03
C ASP A 224 11.92 20.95 -3.45
N CYS A 225 12.01 19.79 -4.10
CA CYS A 225 12.60 19.67 -5.43
C CYS A 225 11.87 20.55 -6.45
N PHE A 226 10.54 20.53 -6.44
CA PHE A 226 9.72 21.29 -7.40
C PHE A 226 9.86 22.80 -7.20
N ALA A 227 10.03 23.28 -5.97
CA ALA A 227 10.25 24.71 -5.72
C ALA A 227 11.47 25.27 -6.48
N CYS A 228 12.55 24.49 -6.59
CA CYS A 228 13.77 24.88 -7.30
C CYS A 228 13.74 24.47 -8.79
N HIS A 229 13.17 23.30 -9.08
CA HIS A 229 13.20 22.67 -10.40
C HIS A 229 11.86 22.70 -11.13
N ARG A 230 10.99 23.65 -10.78
CA ARG A 230 9.73 23.89 -11.49
C ARG A 230 9.93 24.00 -13.01
N PRO A 231 10.93 24.76 -13.53
CA PRO A 231 11.14 24.81 -14.97
C PRO A 231 11.47 23.45 -15.58
N ASP A 232 12.25 22.60 -14.90
CA ASP A 232 12.57 21.26 -15.40
C ASP A 232 11.30 20.39 -15.46
N TYR A 233 10.49 20.42 -14.39
CA TYR A 233 9.22 19.71 -14.33
C TYR A 233 8.25 20.18 -15.42
N GLU A 234 8.09 21.49 -15.62
CA GLU A 234 7.15 22.07 -16.57
C GLU A 234 7.57 21.92 -18.04
N ASN A 235 8.88 21.76 -18.31
CA ASN A 235 9.42 21.62 -19.67
C ASN A 235 9.79 20.18 -20.04
N THR A 236 9.38 19.18 -19.26
CA THR A 236 9.56 17.76 -19.61
C THR A 236 8.40 17.30 -20.48
N PHE A 237 8.69 16.59 -21.60
CA PHE A 237 7.68 16.15 -22.58
C PHE A 237 7.61 14.62 -22.76
N ASN A 238 8.54 13.87 -22.14
CA ASN A 238 8.58 12.41 -22.25
C ASN A 238 9.10 11.78 -20.94
N PRO A 239 8.20 11.44 -20.00
CA PRO A 239 6.76 11.76 -20.01
C PRO A 239 6.47 13.23 -19.73
N ASP A 240 5.37 13.76 -20.25
CA ASP A 240 4.92 15.11 -19.90
C ASP A 240 4.31 15.11 -18.50
N HIS A 241 5.02 15.71 -17.54
CA HIS A 241 4.59 15.74 -16.15
C HIS A 241 3.34 16.59 -15.91
N GLN A 242 3.13 17.66 -16.69
CA GLN A 242 2.02 18.58 -16.49
C GLN A 242 0.70 18.00 -17.00
N SER A 243 0.69 17.48 -18.23
CA SER A 243 -0.55 16.99 -18.85
C SER A 243 -1.06 15.70 -18.20
N THR A 244 -0.15 14.86 -17.70
CA THR A 244 -0.47 13.61 -17.00
C THR A 244 -0.78 13.81 -15.52
N GLY A 245 -0.39 14.95 -14.93
CA GLY A 245 -0.61 15.26 -13.52
C GLY A 245 0.27 14.47 -12.56
N PHE A 246 1.53 14.20 -12.94
CA PHE A 246 2.49 13.51 -12.07
C PHE A 246 2.74 14.30 -10.78
N THR A 247 3.07 13.59 -9.71
CA THR A 247 3.38 14.20 -8.41
C THR A 247 4.59 15.14 -8.47
N THR A 248 4.62 16.17 -7.62
CA THR A 248 5.80 17.01 -7.41
C THR A 248 6.81 16.39 -6.44
N SER A 249 6.52 15.20 -5.91
CA SER A 249 7.42 14.38 -5.11
C SER A 249 8.45 13.68 -6.02
N CYS A 250 9.43 14.44 -6.51
CA CYS A 250 10.34 14.00 -7.57
C CYS A 250 11.12 12.71 -7.24
N VAL A 251 11.42 12.49 -5.95
CA VAL A 251 12.18 11.33 -5.46
C VAL A 251 11.45 9.99 -5.60
N GLU A 252 10.16 10.01 -5.93
CA GLU A 252 9.40 8.79 -6.22
C GLU A 252 9.86 8.11 -7.51
N CYS A 253 10.38 8.90 -8.46
CA CYS A 253 10.80 8.39 -9.76
C CYS A 253 12.28 8.71 -10.05
N HIS A 254 12.79 9.85 -9.59
CA HIS A 254 14.11 10.34 -9.96
C HIS A 254 15.12 10.25 -8.82
N THR A 255 16.39 10.11 -9.18
CA THR A 255 17.52 10.29 -8.26
C THR A 255 18.02 11.74 -8.27
N THR A 256 18.84 12.10 -7.28
CA THR A 256 19.57 13.37 -7.23
C THR A 256 20.83 13.37 -8.12
N ASP A 257 20.99 12.37 -9.00
CA ASP A 257 22.09 12.34 -9.96
C ASP A 257 21.95 13.44 -11.01
N VAL A 258 23.08 13.79 -11.61
CA VAL A 258 23.12 14.81 -12.66
C VAL A 258 22.23 14.37 -13.83
N GLY A 259 21.21 15.18 -14.14
CA GLY A 259 20.29 14.92 -15.24
C GLY A 259 19.05 14.10 -14.88
N TRP A 260 18.71 13.95 -13.59
CA TRP A 260 17.47 13.26 -13.14
C TRP A 260 17.38 11.78 -13.52
N MET A 261 18.52 11.14 -13.77
CA MET A 261 18.61 9.76 -14.27
C MET A 261 19.51 8.89 -13.39
N PRO A 262 19.16 7.60 -13.18
CA PRO A 262 18.02 6.90 -13.77
C PRO A 262 16.68 7.36 -13.19
N ALA A 263 15.65 7.40 -14.03
CA ALA A 263 14.27 7.57 -13.63
C ALA A 263 13.58 6.21 -13.73
N GLU A 264 12.96 5.74 -12.65
CA GLU A 264 12.30 4.44 -12.61
C GLU A 264 10.84 4.58 -12.19
N PHE A 265 9.94 3.93 -12.92
CA PHE A 265 8.52 3.85 -12.57
C PHE A 265 8.13 2.40 -12.26
N THR A 266 8.77 1.81 -11.25
CA THR A 266 8.65 0.38 -10.90
C THR A 266 7.21 -0.06 -10.59
N GLN A 267 6.34 0.87 -10.23
CA GLN A 267 4.91 0.62 -10.02
C GLN A 267 4.18 0.19 -11.32
N HIS A 268 4.77 0.46 -12.49
CA HIS A 268 4.24 0.06 -13.79
C HIS A 268 4.07 -1.45 -13.92
N ASP A 269 4.93 -2.26 -13.29
CA ASP A 269 4.83 -3.73 -13.36
C ASP A 269 3.51 -4.27 -12.78
N GLY A 270 2.83 -3.50 -11.93
CA GLY A 270 1.48 -3.85 -11.46
C GLY A 270 0.38 -3.66 -12.51
N LEU A 271 0.64 -2.88 -13.56
CA LEU A 271 -0.27 -2.66 -14.70
C LEU A 271 0.13 -3.54 -15.90
N PHE A 272 1.40 -3.51 -16.26
CA PHE A 272 2.00 -4.34 -17.29
C PHE A 272 3.51 -4.49 -17.00
N PRO A 273 4.07 -5.71 -16.93
CA PRO A 273 5.47 -5.94 -16.58
C PRO A 273 6.43 -5.37 -17.64
N ILE A 274 7.15 -4.30 -17.30
CA ILE A 274 8.18 -3.68 -18.17
C ILE A 274 9.58 -3.70 -17.52
N TYR A 275 9.65 -3.85 -16.20
CA TYR A 275 10.89 -4.07 -15.45
C TYR A 275 11.09 -5.56 -15.08
N SER A 276 10.11 -6.40 -15.39
CA SER A 276 10.14 -7.86 -15.22
C SER A 276 9.37 -8.56 -16.35
N GLY A 277 9.48 -9.89 -16.43
CA GLY A 277 8.83 -10.68 -17.49
C GLY A 277 9.51 -10.55 -18.86
N GLU A 278 8.78 -10.90 -19.91
CA GLU A 278 9.31 -10.99 -21.29
C GLU A 278 9.59 -9.63 -21.96
N HIS A 279 9.03 -8.54 -21.44
CA HIS A 279 9.27 -7.18 -21.97
C HIS A 279 10.39 -6.44 -21.22
N ALA A 280 11.01 -7.07 -20.22
CA ALA A 280 12.07 -6.47 -19.43
C ALA A 280 13.32 -6.21 -20.28
N GLY A 281 13.67 -4.94 -20.47
CA GLY A 281 14.86 -4.51 -21.22
C GLY A 281 14.66 -4.38 -22.73
N GLU A 282 13.43 -4.57 -23.24
CA GLU A 282 13.09 -4.46 -24.67
C GLU A 282 12.64 -3.04 -25.09
N TRP A 283 12.53 -2.12 -24.12
CA TRP A 283 12.11 -0.73 -24.35
C TRP A 283 13.22 0.24 -23.91
N ALA A 284 13.25 1.43 -24.50
CA ALA A 284 14.18 2.50 -24.15
C ALA A 284 13.47 3.79 -23.70
N GLN A 285 12.24 4.01 -24.16
CA GLN A 285 11.42 5.17 -23.83
C GLN A 285 9.96 4.77 -23.63
N CYS A 286 9.24 5.51 -22.80
CA CYS A 286 7.80 5.28 -22.60
C CYS A 286 7.03 5.37 -23.93
N ALA A 287 7.50 6.23 -24.85
CA ALA A 287 6.94 6.42 -26.19
C ALA A 287 7.03 5.19 -27.10
N ASP A 288 7.89 4.21 -26.78
CA ASP A 288 8.01 2.96 -27.55
C ASP A 288 6.72 2.14 -27.47
N CYS A 289 6.02 2.22 -26.34
CA CYS A 289 4.72 1.58 -26.12
C CYS A 289 3.56 2.58 -26.13
N HIS A 290 3.76 3.79 -25.60
CA HIS A 290 2.74 4.83 -25.48
C HIS A 290 2.93 5.91 -26.53
N SER A 291 2.27 5.76 -27.69
CA SER A 291 2.40 6.67 -28.82
C SER A 291 1.91 8.10 -28.55
N ASN A 292 1.12 8.29 -27.49
CA ASN A 292 0.56 9.58 -27.08
C ASN A 292 1.15 10.03 -25.73
N SER A 293 2.10 10.96 -25.78
CA SER A 293 2.75 11.50 -24.58
C SER A 293 1.84 12.33 -23.68
N SER A 294 0.63 12.67 -24.13
CA SER A 294 -0.39 13.35 -23.31
C SER A 294 -1.47 12.40 -22.79
N ASN A 295 -1.48 11.13 -23.22
CA ASN A 295 -2.42 10.12 -22.76
C ASN A 295 -1.79 8.73 -22.73
N TYR A 296 -1.18 8.38 -21.61
CA TYR A 296 -0.56 7.06 -21.39
C TYR A 296 -1.57 5.90 -21.24
N ALA A 297 -2.88 6.16 -21.23
CA ALA A 297 -3.88 5.10 -21.38
C ALA A 297 -3.94 4.56 -22.82
N GLU A 298 -3.40 5.29 -23.79
CA GLU A 298 -3.20 4.81 -25.16
C GLU A 298 -1.85 4.07 -25.25
N PHE A 299 -1.87 2.87 -25.82
CA PHE A 299 -0.71 2.02 -25.97
C PHE A 299 -0.77 1.23 -27.28
N MET A 300 0.40 0.79 -27.76
CA MET A 300 0.54 0.05 -29.01
C MET A 300 1.33 -1.25 -28.79
N CYS A 301 0.65 -2.38 -28.95
CA CYS A 301 1.27 -3.71 -28.99
C CYS A 301 1.67 -4.05 -30.44
N VAL A 302 0.82 -3.66 -31.40
CA VAL A 302 0.96 -4.00 -32.83
C VAL A 302 2.11 -3.28 -33.54
N SER A 303 2.73 -2.29 -32.90
CA SER A 303 3.95 -1.64 -33.40
C SER A 303 5.14 -2.60 -33.43
N CYS A 304 5.20 -3.56 -32.49
CA CYS A 304 6.27 -4.54 -32.37
C CYS A 304 5.80 -5.96 -32.70
N HIS A 305 4.57 -6.31 -32.33
CA HIS A 305 3.95 -7.60 -32.66
C HIS A 305 3.25 -7.52 -34.01
N ILE A 306 4.00 -7.75 -35.08
CA ILE A 306 3.54 -7.49 -36.45
C ILE A 306 2.68 -8.63 -37.03
N ASN A 307 1.94 -8.31 -38.09
CA ASN A 307 1.20 -9.27 -38.90
C ASN A 307 1.92 -9.55 -40.24
N PRO A 308 1.88 -10.79 -40.75
CA PRO A 308 0.97 -11.89 -40.37
C PRO A 308 1.46 -12.82 -39.24
N GLU A 309 2.65 -12.59 -38.68
CA GLU A 309 3.27 -13.48 -37.67
C GLU A 309 2.38 -13.66 -36.43
N THR A 310 1.73 -12.58 -35.98
CA THR A 310 0.80 -12.64 -34.85
C THR A 310 -0.46 -13.43 -35.21
N ASP A 311 -1.06 -13.21 -36.38
CA ASP A 311 -2.21 -14.00 -36.86
C ASP A 311 -1.89 -15.51 -36.95
N GLU A 312 -0.70 -15.87 -37.44
CA GLU A 312 -0.26 -17.27 -37.55
C GLU A 312 -0.12 -17.93 -36.16
N GLY A 313 0.36 -17.19 -35.16
CA GLY A 313 0.45 -17.64 -33.77
C GLY A 313 -0.90 -17.85 -33.08
N HIS A 314 -1.95 -17.17 -33.56
CA HIS A 314 -3.30 -17.25 -33.02
C HIS A 314 -4.23 -18.14 -33.87
N GLY A 315 -3.67 -18.95 -34.78
CA GLY A 315 -4.40 -19.91 -35.59
C GLY A 315 -5.14 -20.95 -34.74
N GLY A 316 -6.42 -20.71 -34.46
CA GLY A 316 -7.27 -21.56 -33.62
C GLY A 316 -7.69 -20.94 -32.29
N VAL A 317 -7.28 -19.70 -32.00
CA VAL A 317 -7.78 -18.94 -30.85
C VAL A 317 -9.13 -18.31 -31.20
N SER A 318 -10.19 -18.85 -30.62
CA SER A 318 -11.56 -18.32 -30.79
C SER A 318 -11.65 -16.88 -30.29
N GLY A 319 -12.27 -15.99 -31.07
CA GLY A 319 -12.43 -14.57 -30.71
C GLY A 319 -11.15 -13.72 -30.78
N TYR A 320 -10.07 -14.22 -31.39
CA TYR A 320 -8.86 -13.44 -31.64
C TYR A 320 -9.15 -12.17 -32.44
N ALA A 321 -8.58 -11.05 -32.00
CA ALA A 321 -8.60 -9.78 -32.71
C ALA A 321 -7.22 -9.12 -32.63
N TYR A 322 -6.68 -8.72 -33.79
CA TYR A 322 -5.40 -8.02 -33.89
C TYR A 322 -5.56 -6.53 -33.58
N GLU A 323 -5.77 -6.21 -32.30
CA GLU A 323 -6.01 -4.86 -31.81
C GLU A 323 -5.34 -4.68 -30.43
N ASN A 324 -4.75 -3.50 -30.17
CA ASN A 324 -3.96 -3.26 -28.96
C ASN A 324 -4.71 -3.62 -27.66
N THR A 325 -5.96 -3.19 -27.54
CA THR A 325 -6.78 -3.45 -26.35
C THR A 325 -7.14 -4.94 -26.19
N ALA A 326 -7.26 -5.68 -27.29
CA ALA A 326 -7.51 -7.12 -27.26
C ALA A 326 -6.26 -7.88 -26.83
N CYS A 327 -5.08 -7.47 -27.32
CA CYS A 327 -3.80 -8.03 -26.91
C CYS A 327 -3.61 -7.94 -25.38
N LEU A 328 -3.79 -6.75 -24.79
CA LEU A 328 -3.64 -6.56 -23.34
C LEU A 328 -4.70 -7.33 -22.53
N ALA A 329 -5.93 -7.43 -23.03
CA ALA A 329 -6.98 -8.19 -22.35
C ALA A 329 -6.66 -9.69 -22.28
N CYS A 330 -6.11 -10.25 -23.36
CA CYS A 330 -5.72 -11.66 -23.41
C CYS A 330 -4.37 -11.94 -22.74
N HIS A 331 -3.43 -11.00 -22.83
CA HIS A 331 -2.07 -11.11 -22.32
C HIS A 331 -1.77 -9.97 -21.33
N PRO A 332 -2.40 -9.96 -20.14
CA PRO A 332 -2.25 -8.88 -19.17
C PRO A 332 -0.81 -8.74 -18.64
N THR A 333 0.00 -9.80 -18.77
CA THR A 333 1.42 -9.82 -18.40
C THR A 333 2.36 -9.68 -19.60
N GLY A 334 1.84 -9.59 -20.82
CA GLY A 334 2.63 -9.61 -22.06
C GLY A 334 3.24 -10.96 -22.41
N ASP A 335 2.98 -12.02 -21.64
CA ASP A 335 3.48 -13.36 -21.90
C ASP A 335 2.56 -14.11 -22.87
N ALA A 336 3.13 -14.56 -23.99
CA ALA A 336 2.44 -15.34 -25.01
C ALA A 336 1.90 -16.69 -24.50
N ALA A 337 2.51 -17.28 -23.46
CA ALA A 337 2.07 -18.54 -22.86
C ALA A 337 0.93 -18.38 -21.85
N SER A 338 0.72 -17.16 -21.34
CA SER A 338 -0.25 -16.85 -20.29
C SER A 338 -1.48 -16.16 -20.89
N GLY A 339 -2.25 -16.91 -21.69
CA GLY A 339 -3.51 -16.44 -22.25
C GLY A 339 -4.63 -16.39 -21.21
N PHE A 340 -5.51 -15.40 -21.32
CA PHE A 340 -6.70 -15.24 -20.49
C PHE A 340 -7.70 -16.39 -20.68
N ASP A 341 -8.12 -17.03 -19.57
CA ASP A 341 -9.15 -18.07 -19.56
C ASP A 341 -10.48 -17.50 -19.04
N HIS A 342 -11.48 -17.42 -19.92
CA HIS A 342 -12.83 -16.96 -19.57
C HIS A 342 -13.49 -17.80 -18.47
N ASN A 343 -13.12 -19.08 -18.32
CA ASN A 343 -13.65 -19.95 -17.26
C ASN A 343 -13.18 -19.55 -15.86
N SER A 344 -12.14 -18.72 -15.76
CA SER A 344 -11.67 -18.15 -14.50
C SER A 344 -12.45 -16.90 -14.07
N THR A 345 -13.38 -16.44 -14.90
CA THR A 345 -14.17 -15.21 -14.67
C THR A 345 -15.55 -15.52 -14.08
N HIS A 346 -16.28 -14.45 -13.72
CA HIS A 346 -17.68 -14.56 -13.26
C HIS A 346 -18.65 -14.95 -14.39
N PHE A 347 -18.22 -14.96 -15.66
CA PHE A 347 -19.03 -15.41 -16.80
C PHE A 347 -18.26 -16.45 -17.62
N PRO A 348 -18.32 -17.73 -17.21
CA PRO A 348 -17.76 -18.84 -17.99
C PRO A 348 -18.52 -19.00 -19.32
N LEU A 349 -17.80 -19.03 -20.43
CA LEU A 349 -18.40 -19.24 -21.75
C LEU A 349 -18.89 -20.69 -21.84
N THR A 350 -20.20 -20.86 -22.04
CA THR A 350 -20.86 -22.17 -22.19
C THR A 350 -21.89 -22.12 -23.30
N GLY A 351 -22.22 -23.30 -23.86
CA GLY A 351 -23.23 -23.44 -24.92
C GLY A 351 -22.96 -22.55 -26.12
N GLY A 352 -23.94 -21.72 -26.49
CA GLY A 352 -23.87 -20.80 -27.64
C GLY A 352 -22.77 -19.73 -27.55
N HIS A 353 -22.24 -19.44 -26.36
CA HIS A 353 -21.23 -18.41 -26.13
C HIS A 353 -19.79 -18.86 -26.39
N LEU A 354 -19.55 -20.17 -26.59
CA LEU A 354 -18.20 -20.73 -26.75
C LEU A 354 -17.45 -20.24 -28.01
N ASN A 355 -18.17 -19.81 -29.04
CA ASN A 355 -17.61 -19.40 -30.33
C ASN A 355 -18.04 -17.98 -30.72
N THR A 356 -18.39 -17.15 -29.74
CA THR A 356 -18.79 -15.77 -29.97
C THR A 356 -17.54 -14.88 -30.08
N ASP A 357 -17.49 -14.01 -31.07
CA ASP A 357 -16.41 -13.03 -31.20
C ASP A 357 -16.40 -12.09 -29.99
N CYS A 358 -15.22 -11.85 -29.41
CA CYS A 358 -15.05 -11.03 -28.20
C CYS A 358 -15.72 -9.66 -28.33
N ILE A 359 -15.66 -9.04 -29.52
CA ILE A 359 -16.19 -7.69 -29.76
C ILE A 359 -17.72 -7.63 -29.66
N LEU A 360 -18.43 -8.75 -29.79
CA LEU A 360 -19.88 -8.79 -29.60
C LEU A 360 -20.27 -8.55 -28.14
N CYS A 361 -19.39 -8.94 -27.19
CA CYS A 361 -19.58 -8.69 -25.76
C CYS A 361 -18.84 -7.43 -25.29
N HIS A 362 -17.67 -7.15 -25.88
CA HIS A 362 -16.74 -6.11 -25.44
C HIS A 362 -16.71 -4.89 -26.38
N ALA A 363 -17.81 -4.59 -27.07
CA ALA A 363 -17.92 -3.45 -27.97
C ALA A 363 -17.62 -2.09 -27.28
N ALA A 364 -17.90 -1.97 -25.98
CA ALA A 364 -17.61 -0.80 -25.16
C ALA A 364 -16.28 -0.90 -24.38
N GLY A 365 -15.48 -1.94 -24.65
CA GLY A 365 -14.26 -2.29 -23.92
C GLY A 365 -14.40 -3.59 -23.11
N TYR A 366 -13.26 -4.05 -22.55
CA TYR A 366 -13.16 -5.31 -21.80
C TYR A 366 -13.51 -5.21 -20.31
N GLN A 367 -13.72 -3.99 -19.81
CA GLN A 367 -14.05 -3.72 -18.41
C GLN A 367 -15.55 -3.46 -18.24
N GLY A 368 -16.16 -4.05 -17.22
CA GLY A 368 -17.55 -3.77 -16.84
C GLY A 368 -18.61 -4.29 -17.81
N THR A 369 -18.28 -5.26 -18.68
CA THR A 369 -19.27 -5.93 -19.53
C THR A 369 -20.36 -6.57 -18.67
N PRO A 370 -21.64 -6.24 -18.90
CA PRO A 370 -22.75 -6.82 -18.15
C PRO A 370 -22.80 -8.34 -18.27
N THR A 371 -23.10 -9.02 -17.17
CA THR A 371 -23.25 -10.50 -17.14
C THR A 371 -24.71 -10.96 -17.15
N ASP A 372 -25.65 -10.02 -17.01
CA ASP A 372 -27.08 -10.31 -16.99
C ASP A 372 -27.56 -10.63 -18.41
N CYS A 373 -28.32 -11.73 -18.57
CA CYS A 373 -28.78 -12.19 -19.87
C CYS A 373 -29.57 -11.12 -20.64
N GLU A 374 -30.46 -10.39 -19.95
CA GLU A 374 -31.32 -9.37 -20.57
C GLU A 374 -30.52 -8.18 -21.13
N ALA A 375 -29.39 -7.82 -20.52
CA ALA A 375 -28.55 -6.72 -21.00
C ALA A 375 -28.06 -6.93 -22.44
N CYS A 376 -27.93 -8.20 -22.86
CA CYS A 376 -27.55 -8.58 -24.23
C CYS A 376 -28.73 -9.11 -25.04
N HIS A 377 -29.69 -9.78 -24.40
CA HIS A 377 -30.79 -10.51 -25.05
C HIS A 377 -32.18 -9.89 -24.82
N ALA A 378 -32.26 -8.58 -24.53
CA ALA A 378 -33.52 -7.85 -24.37
C ALA A 378 -34.46 -7.99 -25.58
N ALA A 379 -33.89 -8.05 -26.79
CA ALA A 379 -34.65 -8.25 -28.02
C ALA A 379 -35.24 -9.66 -28.10
N ASP A 380 -34.49 -10.69 -27.72
CA ASP A 380 -34.97 -12.08 -27.68
C ASP A 380 -36.09 -12.22 -26.63
N PHE A 381 -35.91 -11.62 -25.46
CA PHE A 381 -36.93 -11.59 -24.40
C PHE A 381 -38.22 -10.92 -24.90
N SER A 382 -38.10 -9.74 -25.51
CA SER A 382 -39.25 -8.93 -25.96
C SER A 382 -39.99 -9.53 -27.16
N ASN A 383 -39.26 -10.19 -28.06
CA ASN A 383 -39.82 -10.75 -29.29
C ASN A 383 -40.30 -12.21 -29.14
N SER A 384 -40.13 -12.83 -27.98
CA SER A 384 -40.61 -14.18 -27.75
C SER A 384 -42.14 -14.25 -27.93
N ALA A 385 -42.58 -15.21 -28.73
CA ALA A 385 -44.00 -15.42 -29.03
C ALA A 385 -44.61 -16.62 -28.29
N ASN A 386 -43.79 -17.57 -27.83
CA ASN A 386 -44.26 -18.85 -27.33
C ASN A 386 -43.35 -19.41 -26.20
N PRO A 387 -43.63 -19.07 -24.93
CA PRO A 387 -44.62 -18.11 -24.46
C PRO A 387 -44.21 -16.65 -24.73
N ASN A 388 -45.19 -15.74 -24.78
CA ASN A 388 -44.90 -14.31 -24.85
C ASN A 388 -44.49 -13.78 -23.46
N HIS A 389 -43.19 -13.56 -23.27
CA HIS A 389 -42.64 -13.13 -21.98
C HIS A 389 -43.21 -11.81 -21.48
N GLN A 390 -43.43 -10.83 -22.38
CA GLN A 390 -43.95 -9.52 -22.02
C GLN A 390 -45.42 -9.56 -21.59
N ALA A 391 -46.26 -10.26 -22.34
CA ALA A 391 -47.69 -10.37 -22.07
C ALA A 391 -47.96 -11.11 -20.74
N LEU A 392 -47.11 -12.08 -20.41
CA LEU A 392 -47.22 -12.87 -19.19
C LEU A 392 -46.45 -12.27 -18.00
N GLY A 393 -45.68 -11.19 -18.20
CA GLY A 393 -44.89 -10.56 -17.15
C GLY A 393 -43.83 -11.50 -16.55
N LEU A 394 -43.20 -12.32 -17.38
CA LEU A 394 -42.21 -13.31 -16.94
C LEU A 394 -40.92 -12.63 -16.47
N SER A 395 -40.18 -13.31 -15.58
CA SER A 395 -38.95 -12.79 -15.00
C SER A 395 -37.86 -12.59 -16.05
N VAL A 396 -37.07 -11.53 -15.91
CA VAL A 396 -35.85 -11.29 -16.71
C VAL A 396 -34.63 -12.07 -16.20
N ASP A 397 -34.78 -12.81 -15.09
CA ASP A 397 -33.80 -13.82 -14.66
C ASP A 397 -33.89 -15.04 -15.58
N CYS A 398 -33.32 -14.93 -16.78
CA CYS A 398 -33.45 -15.92 -17.85
C CYS A 398 -32.95 -17.31 -17.42
N ALA A 399 -31.93 -17.37 -16.55
CA ALA A 399 -31.34 -18.62 -16.08
C ALA A 399 -32.29 -19.46 -15.22
N SER A 400 -33.36 -18.85 -14.70
CA SER A 400 -34.43 -19.58 -13.99
C SER A 400 -35.22 -20.53 -14.90
N CYS A 401 -35.23 -20.27 -16.21
CA CYS A 401 -36.01 -21.03 -17.19
C CYS A 401 -35.14 -21.65 -18.29
N HIS A 402 -34.08 -20.96 -18.73
CA HIS A 402 -33.27 -21.34 -19.88
C HIS A 402 -31.84 -21.71 -19.50
N THR A 403 -31.19 -22.48 -20.38
CA THR A 403 -29.76 -22.75 -20.35
C THR A 403 -29.02 -21.89 -21.39
N THR A 404 -27.70 -21.90 -21.36
CA THR A 404 -26.85 -21.28 -22.38
C THR A 404 -26.78 -22.10 -23.68
N GLU A 405 -27.48 -23.23 -23.79
CA GLU A 405 -27.51 -24.06 -24.99
C GLU A 405 -28.09 -23.30 -26.19
N PRO A 406 -27.61 -23.57 -27.41
CA PRO A 406 -28.08 -22.88 -28.62
C PRO A 406 -29.61 -22.94 -28.76
N GLY A 407 -30.23 -21.78 -28.97
CA GLY A 407 -31.67 -21.66 -29.20
C GLY A 407 -32.53 -21.62 -27.93
N TRP A 408 -31.95 -21.36 -26.75
CA TRP A 408 -32.68 -21.20 -25.47
C TRP A 408 -33.44 -22.47 -25.04
N ASN A 409 -32.99 -23.64 -25.48
CA ASN A 409 -33.65 -24.94 -25.27
C ASN A 409 -32.72 -25.92 -24.52
N PRO A 410 -33.20 -26.62 -23.47
CA PRO A 410 -34.59 -26.65 -22.98
C PRO A 410 -34.96 -25.45 -22.12
N ALA A 411 -36.23 -25.03 -22.23
CA ALA A 411 -36.88 -24.13 -21.30
C ALA A 411 -37.69 -24.95 -20.29
N SER A 412 -37.55 -24.67 -19.00
CA SER A 412 -38.28 -25.39 -17.94
C SER A 412 -39.10 -24.42 -17.09
N PHE A 413 -40.26 -24.88 -16.62
CA PHE A 413 -41.14 -24.10 -15.75
C PHE A 413 -41.39 -24.86 -14.44
N GLY A 414 -40.52 -24.63 -13.45
CA GLY A 414 -40.53 -25.39 -12.19
C GLY A 414 -41.84 -25.29 -11.39
N ILE A 415 -42.62 -24.21 -11.59
CA ILE A 415 -43.91 -24.00 -10.92
C ILE A 415 -45.11 -24.57 -11.69
N HIS A 416 -44.91 -25.19 -12.86
CA HIS A 416 -46.01 -25.70 -13.69
C HIS A 416 -46.90 -26.70 -12.92
N ASN A 417 -46.26 -27.56 -12.14
CA ASN A 417 -46.94 -28.62 -11.40
C ASN A 417 -47.85 -28.10 -10.28
N ASP A 418 -47.76 -26.82 -9.90
CA ASP A 418 -48.69 -26.19 -8.96
C ASP A 418 -50.08 -25.95 -9.60
N TYR A 419 -50.15 -25.90 -10.93
CA TYR A 419 -51.38 -25.66 -11.70
C TYR A 419 -51.87 -26.91 -12.41
N TYR A 420 -50.96 -27.66 -13.04
CA TYR A 420 -51.26 -28.93 -13.71
C TYR A 420 -50.01 -29.81 -13.73
N ALA A 421 -50.06 -30.96 -13.04
CA ALA A 421 -48.91 -31.86 -12.99
C ALA A 421 -48.77 -32.65 -14.30
N LEU A 422 -47.60 -32.55 -14.94
CA LEU A 422 -47.31 -33.25 -16.21
C LEU A 422 -46.91 -34.70 -15.95
N ASN A 423 -47.89 -35.55 -15.64
CA ASN A 423 -47.69 -36.99 -15.38
C ASN A 423 -48.07 -37.86 -16.59
N GLY A 424 -47.71 -39.15 -16.52
CA GLY A 424 -48.16 -40.16 -17.48
C GLY A 424 -47.79 -39.79 -18.93
N GLY A 425 -48.77 -39.82 -19.82
CA GLY A 425 -48.60 -39.44 -21.23
C GLY A 425 -48.24 -37.97 -21.43
N HIS A 426 -48.68 -37.07 -20.54
CA HIS A 426 -48.37 -35.64 -20.62
C HIS A 426 -46.89 -35.33 -20.35
N ALA A 427 -46.19 -36.19 -19.59
CA ALA A 427 -44.76 -36.04 -19.36
C ALA A 427 -43.94 -36.09 -20.67
N ALA A 428 -44.43 -36.80 -21.69
CA ALA A 428 -43.75 -36.93 -22.99
C ALA A 428 -43.76 -35.63 -23.81
N ILE A 429 -44.71 -34.73 -23.55
CA ILE A 429 -44.85 -33.43 -24.22
C ILE A 429 -44.57 -32.26 -23.28
N ALA A 430 -43.93 -32.51 -22.13
CA ALA A 430 -43.73 -31.51 -21.09
C ALA A 430 -42.92 -30.28 -21.53
N ASN A 431 -42.10 -30.44 -22.58
CA ASN A 431 -41.30 -29.35 -23.16
C ASN A 431 -41.95 -28.69 -24.38
N ASP A 432 -43.12 -29.16 -24.82
CA ASP A 432 -43.88 -28.58 -25.94
C ASP A 432 -45.09 -27.80 -25.39
N CYS A 433 -44.80 -26.61 -24.89
CA CYS A 433 -45.82 -25.74 -24.29
C CYS A 433 -46.97 -25.43 -25.28
N ALA A 434 -46.67 -25.31 -26.58
CA ALA A 434 -47.68 -24.99 -27.59
C ALA A 434 -48.68 -26.13 -27.77
N ALA A 435 -48.26 -27.39 -27.62
CA ALA A 435 -49.16 -28.54 -27.71
C ALA A 435 -50.31 -28.47 -26.70
N CYS A 436 -50.09 -27.85 -25.54
CA CYS A 436 -51.11 -27.72 -24.49
C CYS A 436 -51.79 -26.35 -24.52
N HIS A 437 -51.00 -25.27 -24.59
CA HIS A 437 -51.52 -23.91 -24.43
C HIS A 437 -52.09 -23.33 -25.73
N ASN A 438 -51.69 -23.81 -26.91
CA ASN A 438 -52.14 -23.28 -28.22
C ASN A 438 -52.06 -21.74 -28.33
N GLY A 439 -51.10 -21.12 -27.64
CA GLY A 439 -50.92 -19.66 -27.59
C GLY A 439 -51.73 -18.91 -26.54
N ASP A 440 -52.66 -19.57 -25.82
CA ASP A 440 -53.37 -18.99 -24.66
C ASP A 440 -52.91 -19.67 -23.37
N TYR A 441 -52.03 -18.99 -22.64
CA TYR A 441 -51.48 -19.44 -21.35
C TYR A 441 -52.31 -19.02 -20.14
N ALA A 442 -53.35 -18.20 -20.33
CA ALA A 442 -54.17 -17.68 -19.23
C ALA A 442 -55.42 -18.55 -19.01
N ASN A 443 -55.95 -19.18 -20.07
CA ASN A 443 -57.21 -19.90 -20.02
C ASN A 443 -57.11 -21.35 -20.51
N THR A 444 -55.92 -21.94 -20.50
CA THR A 444 -55.74 -23.35 -20.87
C THR A 444 -56.55 -24.24 -19.94
N PRO A 445 -57.45 -25.10 -20.46
CA PRO A 445 -58.20 -26.02 -19.62
C PRO A 445 -57.27 -26.95 -18.84
N ASN A 446 -57.62 -27.26 -17.60
CA ASN A 446 -56.89 -28.19 -16.74
C ASN A 446 -57.73 -29.43 -16.36
N THR A 447 -58.75 -29.74 -17.16
CA THR A 447 -59.60 -30.93 -17.00
C THR A 447 -59.48 -31.80 -18.24
N CYS A 448 -59.57 -33.12 -18.08
CA CYS A 448 -59.44 -34.06 -19.19
C CYS A 448 -60.37 -33.71 -20.37
N PHE A 449 -61.67 -33.52 -20.10
CA PHE A 449 -62.62 -33.15 -21.15
C PHE A 449 -62.35 -31.77 -21.76
N GLY A 450 -61.83 -30.82 -20.98
CA GLY A 450 -61.49 -29.49 -21.50
C GLY A 450 -60.45 -29.53 -22.61
N CYS A 451 -59.46 -30.42 -22.50
CA CYS A 451 -58.43 -30.62 -23.54
C CYS A 451 -58.83 -31.68 -24.58
N HIS A 452 -59.49 -32.76 -24.15
CA HIS A 452 -59.80 -33.93 -24.97
C HIS A 452 -61.28 -34.00 -25.37
N ALA A 453 -61.94 -32.85 -25.52
CA ALA A 453 -63.34 -32.78 -25.96
C ALA A 453 -63.52 -33.42 -27.35
N ASP A 454 -62.56 -33.21 -28.24
CA ASP A 454 -62.57 -33.79 -29.59
C ASP A 454 -62.44 -35.31 -29.53
N ASP A 455 -61.51 -35.84 -28.74
CA ASP A 455 -61.35 -37.29 -28.55
C ASP A 455 -62.64 -37.91 -27.97
N TYR A 456 -63.23 -37.26 -26.96
CA TYR A 456 -64.50 -37.67 -26.35
C TYR A 456 -65.63 -37.71 -27.39
N ASN A 457 -65.78 -36.66 -28.20
CA ASN A 457 -66.86 -36.53 -29.19
C ASN A 457 -66.67 -37.45 -30.40
N GLN A 458 -65.42 -37.76 -30.77
CA GLN A 458 -65.08 -38.58 -31.93
C GLN A 458 -65.02 -40.08 -31.62
N THR A 459 -64.99 -40.48 -30.34
CA THR A 459 -65.01 -41.90 -29.99
C THR A 459 -66.31 -42.55 -30.46
N ALA A 460 -66.20 -43.67 -31.17
CA ALA A 460 -67.34 -44.38 -31.76
C ALA A 460 -67.72 -45.68 -31.03
N ASN A 461 -66.80 -46.27 -30.27
CA ASN A 461 -66.99 -47.59 -29.67
C ASN A 461 -66.35 -47.68 -28.26
N PRO A 462 -67.16 -47.53 -27.19
CA PRO A 462 -68.52 -46.99 -27.19
C PRO A 462 -68.53 -45.48 -27.51
N SER A 463 -69.60 -44.99 -28.16
CA SER A 463 -69.73 -43.54 -28.39
C SER A 463 -70.08 -42.80 -27.11
N HIS A 464 -69.14 -42.01 -26.59
CA HIS A 464 -69.33 -41.29 -25.32
C HIS A 464 -70.44 -40.25 -25.39
N GLY A 465 -70.49 -39.45 -26.47
CA GLY A 465 -71.51 -38.43 -26.65
C GLY A 465 -72.92 -39.00 -26.81
N ALA A 466 -73.08 -40.07 -27.60
CA ALA A 466 -74.39 -40.68 -27.82
C ALA A 466 -74.90 -41.43 -26.58
N ALA A 467 -73.99 -42.06 -25.83
CA ALA A 467 -74.30 -42.77 -24.59
C ALA A 467 -74.41 -41.87 -23.35
N GLN A 468 -74.15 -40.57 -23.52
CA GLN A 468 -74.19 -39.57 -22.44
C GLN A 468 -73.27 -39.91 -21.25
N PHE A 469 -72.06 -40.41 -21.53
CA PHE A 469 -71.09 -40.69 -20.46
C PHE A 469 -70.67 -39.40 -19.71
N PRO A 470 -70.21 -39.52 -18.45
CA PRO A 470 -69.72 -38.36 -17.71
C PRO A 470 -68.38 -37.86 -18.29
N THR A 471 -68.10 -36.57 -18.12
CA THR A 471 -66.84 -35.94 -18.53
C THR A 471 -65.72 -36.04 -17.48
N ASN A 472 -65.96 -36.77 -16.38
CA ASN A 472 -64.92 -37.15 -15.42
C ASN A 472 -64.23 -38.39 -15.99
N CYS A 473 -63.20 -38.17 -16.81
CA CYS A 473 -62.56 -39.23 -17.57
C CYS A 473 -61.82 -40.22 -16.66
N GLU A 474 -61.36 -39.77 -15.49
CA GLU A 474 -60.60 -40.59 -14.53
C GLU A 474 -61.42 -41.73 -13.91
N SER A 475 -62.76 -41.73 -14.08
CA SER A 475 -63.59 -42.87 -13.68
C SER A 475 -63.32 -44.13 -14.50
N CYS A 476 -62.82 -43.98 -15.72
CA CYS A 476 -62.58 -45.08 -16.66
C CYS A 476 -61.16 -45.07 -17.23
N HIS A 477 -60.51 -43.92 -17.36
CA HIS A 477 -59.21 -43.78 -18.00
C HIS A 477 -58.12 -43.35 -17.02
N THR A 478 -56.86 -43.41 -17.44
CA THR A 478 -55.71 -42.97 -16.65
C THR A 478 -54.89 -41.94 -17.40
N GLU A 479 -54.14 -41.10 -16.68
CA GLU A 479 -53.22 -40.11 -17.29
C GLU A 479 -52.09 -40.76 -18.11
N THR A 480 -51.84 -42.06 -17.94
CA THR A 480 -50.82 -42.80 -18.69
C THR A 480 -51.31 -43.19 -20.09
N ALA A 481 -52.59 -43.59 -20.21
CA ALA A 481 -53.20 -44.01 -21.46
C ALA A 481 -54.73 -44.05 -21.37
N TRP A 482 -55.40 -43.79 -22.50
CA TRP A 482 -56.85 -43.97 -22.67
C TRP A 482 -57.27 -45.44 -22.67
N VAL A 483 -56.39 -46.36 -23.06
CA VAL A 483 -56.69 -47.80 -23.17
C VAL A 483 -55.66 -48.61 -22.36
N PRO A 484 -56.10 -49.65 -21.61
CA PRO A 484 -57.48 -50.09 -21.43
C PRO A 484 -58.29 -49.15 -20.51
N ALA A 485 -59.59 -49.01 -20.79
CA ALA A 485 -60.52 -48.35 -19.89
C ALA A 485 -60.98 -49.33 -18.81
N ASN A 486 -61.12 -48.84 -17.57
CA ASN A 486 -61.65 -49.59 -16.46
C ASN A 486 -63.18 -49.52 -16.46
N PHE A 487 -63.83 -50.50 -17.09
CA PHE A 487 -65.28 -50.66 -17.12
C PHE A 487 -65.64 -52.13 -16.82
N ASP A 488 -66.34 -52.35 -15.71
CA ASP A 488 -66.76 -53.70 -15.29
C ASP A 488 -68.20 -53.97 -15.72
N HIS A 489 -68.36 -54.61 -16.88
CA HIS A 489 -69.67 -54.99 -17.41
C HIS A 489 -70.32 -56.13 -16.61
N ASP A 490 -69.52 -57.06 -16.08
CA ASP A 490 -70.01 -58.30 -15.45
C ASP A 490 -70.62 -58.06 -14.08
N VAL A 491 -70.18 -57.02 -13.36
CA VAL A 491 -70.74 -56.64 -12.05
C VAL A 491 -72.11 -55.96 -12.18
N MET A 492 -72.32 -55.20 -13.25
CA MET A 492 -73.50 -54.34 -13.40
C MET A 492 -74.53 -54.88 -14.38
N TYR A 493 -74.12 -55.69 -15.37
CA TYR A 493 -74.94 -56.13 -16.50
C TYR A 493 -74.68 -57.61 -16.86
N PHE A 494 -75.18 -58.05 -18.01
CA PHE A 494 -74.99 -59.42 -18.50
C PHE A 494 -73.49 -59.80 -18.57
N PRO A 495 -73.04 -60.94 -18.03
CA PRO A 495 -71.62 -61.24 -17.99
C PRO A 495 -71.07 -61.55 -19.39
N ILE A 496 -70.13 -60.72 -19.86
CA ILE A 496 -69.45 -60.84 -21.16
C ILE A 496 -67.94 -61.07 -21.01
N TYR A 497 -67.36 -60.75 -19.86
CA TYR A 497 -65.94 -60.99 -19.56
C TYR A 497 -65.72 -62.29 -18.76
N SER A 498 -66.80 -62.96 -18.35
CA SER A 498 -66.78 -64.22 -17.61
C SER A 498 -67.91 -65.17 -18.07
N GLY A 499 -67.90 -66.41 -17.56
CA GLY A 499 -68.88 -67.42 -17.94
C GLY A 499 -68.65 -67.98 -19.34
N LYS A 500 -69.71 -68.38 -20.04
CA LYS A 500 -69.62 -68.98 -21.39
C LYS A 500 -69.27 -67.97 -22.49
N HIS A 501 -69.44 -66.68 -22.22
CA HIS A 501 -69.24 -65.59 -23.18
C HIS A 501 -67.88 -64.87 -23.02
N GLY A 502 -67.11 -65.24 -21.99
CA GLY A 502 -65.84 -64.61 -21.66
C GLY A 502 -64.81 -64.74 -22.79
N GLY A 503 -64.44 -63.61 -23.39
CA GLY A 503 -63.41 -63.53 -24.43
C GLY A 503 -63.90 -63.82 -25.86
N GLU A 504 -65.20 -63.98 -26.06
CA GLU A 504 -65.80 -64.19 -27.39
C GLU A 504 -65.93 -62.89 -28.19
N TRP A 505 -66.10 -61.75 -27.50
CA TRP A 505 -66.43 -60.46 -28.10
C TRP A 505 -65.58 -59.34 -27.52
N ASN A 506 -65.23 -58.38 -28.37
CA ASN A 506 -64.44 -57.22 -27.99
C ASN A 506 -65.07 -55.89 -28.41
N ASP A 507 -66.16 -55.92 -29.18
CA ASP A 507 -66.86 -54.74 -29.66
C ASP A 507 -68.28 -54.65 -29.08
N CYS A 508 -68.62 -53.50 -28.48
CA CYS A 508 -69.94 -53.31 -27.89
C CYS A 508 -71.08 -53.47 -28.91
N ALA A 509 -70.80 -53.15 -30.18
CA ALA A 509 -71.73 -53.27 -31.30
C ALA A 509 -72.10 -54.72 -31.67
N GLU A 510 -71.36 -55.72 -31.17
CA GLU A 510 -71.67 -57.14 -31.41
C GLU A 510 -72.96 -57.55 -30.68
N CYS A 511 -73.26 -56.93 -29.54
CA CYS A 511 -74.49 -57.15 -28.78
C CYS A 511 -75.46 -55.97 -28.87
N HIS A 512 -74.95 -54.73 -28.88
CA HIS A 512 -75.76 -53.51 -28.91
C HIS A 512 -75.95 -53.01 -30.33
N THR A 513 -77.12 -53.31 -30.89
CA THR A 513 -77.42 -53.11 -32.32
C THR A 513 -77.71 -51.67 -32.70
N THR A 514 -77.90 -50.78 -31.71
CA THR A 514 -78.10 -49.35 -31.94
C THR A 514 -76.89 -48.58 -31.41
N PRO A 515 -76.08 -47.95 -32.29
CA PRO A 515 -74.93 -47.15 -31.86
C PRO A 515 -75.32 -46.09 -30.82
N GLY A 516 -74.63 -46.10 -29.67
CA GLY A 516 -74.86 -45.15 -28.59
C GLY A 516 -76.10 -45.38 -27.74
N ASN A 517 -76.97 -46.34 -28.08
CA ASN A 517 -78.08 -46.76 -27.23
C ASN A 517 -77.85 -48.19 -26.74
N PHE A 518 -77.26 -48.30 -25.55
CA PHE A 518 -76.95 -49.57 -24.92
C PHE A 518 -78.15 -50.26 -24.25
N GLU A 519 -79.33 -49.64 -24.23
CA GLU A 519 -80.57 -50.32 -23.81
C GLU A 519 -81.10 -51.27 -24.89
N VAL A 520 -80.70 -51.07 -26.15
CA VAL A 520 -81.08 -51.92 -27.27
C VAL A 520 -79.98 -52.94 -27.52
N PHE A 521 -80.31 -54.21 -27.29
CA PHE A 521 -79.40 -55.33 -27.50
C PHE A 521 -80.09 -56.48 -28.23
N SER A 522 -79.29 -57.38 -28.80
CA SER A 522 -79.78 -58.58 -29.44
C SER A 522 -79.01 -59.81 -29.01
N CYS A 523 -79.71 -60.77 -28.39
CA CYS A 523 -79.15 -62.10 -28.13
C CYS A 523 -79.25 -63.00 -29.37
N ILE A 524 -80.17 -62.68 -30.29
CA ILE A 524 -80.55 -63.52 -31.42
C ILE A 524 -79.76 -63.21 -32.69
N ASP A 525 -79.07 -62.09 -32.77
CA ASP A 525 -78.22 -61.78 -33.93
C ASP A 525 -76.87 -62.53 -33.89
N CYS A 526 -76.62 -63.28 -32.82
CA CYS A 526 -75.45 -64.15 -32.66
C CYS A 526 -75.64 -65.50 -33.36
N HIS A 527 -74.55 -66.13 -33.78
CA HIS A 527 -74.60 -67.35 -34.58
C HIS A 527 -75.23 -68.56 -33.87
N GLU A 528 -75.14 -68.65 -32.53
CA GLU A 528 -75.76 -69.74 -31.76
C GLU A 528 -77.26 -69.56 -31.53
N HIS A 529 -77.77 -68.35 -31.73
CA HIS A 529 -79.13 -67.97 -31.35
C HIS A 529 -79.96 -67.38 -32.48
N ASN A 530 -79.44 -67.32 -33.70
CA ASN A 530 -80.12 -66.75 -34.88
C ASN A 530 -81.13 -67.68 -35.55
N ASN A 531 -81.29 -68.91 -35.07
CA ASN A 531 -82.24 -69.88 -35.60
C ASN A 531 -83.44 -70.08 -34.67
N ALA A 532 -84.51 -69.31 -34.93
CA ALA A 532 -85.75 -69.35 -34.16
C ALA A 532 -86.35 -70.76 -34.00
N GLN A 533 -86.27 -71.59 -35.05
CA GLN A 533 -86.85 -72.94 -35.01
C GLN A 533 -86.02 -73.88 -34.14
N GLN A 534 -84.70 -73.77 -34.18
CA GLN A 534 -83.82 -74.56 -33.33
C GLN A 534 -84.03 -74.20 -31.85
N LEU A 535 -84.05 -72.91 -31.52
CA LEU A 535 -84.26 -72.47 -30.14
C LEU A 535 -85.65 -72.83 -29.62
N ALA A 536 -86.69 -72.71 -30.45
CA ALA A 536 -88.04 -73.16 -30.08
C ALA A 536 -88.09 -74.66 -29.74
N ASN A 537 -87.31 -75.49 -30.44
CA ASN A 537 -87.21 -76.92 -30.12
C ASN A 537 -86.49 -77.16 -28.79
N GLU A 538 -85.45 -76.39 -28.48
CA GLU A 538 -84.75 -76.46 -27.19
C GLU A 538 -85.65 -76.00 -26.02
N HIS A 539 -86.60 -75.10 -26.28
CA HIS A 539 -87.53 -74.55 -25.29
C HIS A 539 -88.95 -75.14 -25.38
N HIS A 540 -89.13 -76.30 -26.01
CA HIS A 540 -90.46 -76.89 -26.27
C HIS A 540 -91.30 -77.18 -25.00
N GLU A 541 -90.66 -77.29 -23.84
CA GLU A 541 -91.31 -77.49 -22.53
C GLU A 541 -91.62 -76.16 -21.80
N VAL A 542 -91.15 -75.02 -22.32
CA VAL A 542 -91.33 -73.69 -21.71
C VAL A 542 -92.63 -73.07 -22.22
N SER A 543 -93.65 -73.02 -21.35
CA SER A 543 -94.93 -72.40 -21.68
C SER A 543 -94.77 -70.89 -21.87
N GLY A 544 -95.21 -70.36 -23.00
CA GLY A 544 -95.11 -68.94 -23.32
C GLY A 544 -93.73 -68.50 -23.83
N TYR A 545 -92.93 -69.42 -24.38
CA TYR A 545 -91.68 -69.09 -25.06
C TYR A 545 -91.88 -67.99 -26.12
N VAL A 546 -91.01 -66.96 -26.07
CA VAL A 546 -90.96 -65.87 -27.03
C VAL A 546 -89.52 -65.76 -27.55
N TYR A 547 -89.37 -65.76 -28.88
CA TYR A 547 -88.08 -65.58 -29.54
C TYR A 547 -87.76 -64.07 -29.68
N GLU A 548 -87.47 -63.44 -28.56
CA GLU A 548 -87.11 -62.02 -28.46
C GLU A 548 -86.01 -61.83 -27.41
N SER A 549 -85.06 -60.93 -27.70
CA SER A 549 -83.84 -60.74 -26.88
C SER A 549 -84.11 -60.37 -25.42
N ASN A 550 -85.14 -59.54 -25.15
CA ASN A 550 -85.54 -59.21 -23.79
C ASN A 550 -86.03 -60.45 -23.01
N ALA A 551 -86.84 -61.30 -23.65
CA ALA A 551 -87.32 -62.54 -23.04
C ALA A 551 -86.17 -63.54 -22.80
N CYS A 552 -85.19 -63.59 -23.71
CA CYS A 552 -83.97 -64.37 -23.51
C CYS A 552 -83.17 -63.89 -22.29
N TYR A 553 -82.98 -62.57 -22.16
CA TYR A 553 -82.25 -61.98 -21.03
C TYR A 553 -82.97 -62.18 -19.69
N ASP A 554 -84.29 -62.01 -19.64
CA ASP A 554 -85.09 -62.20 -18.42
C ASP A 554 -85.02 -63.63 -17.88
N CYS A 555 -85.02 -64.63 -18.77
CA CYS A 555 -84.89 -66.04 -18.40
C CYS A 555 -83.43 -66.45 -18.11
N HIS A 556 -82.45 -65.84 -18.79
CA HIS A 556 -81.04 -66.18 -18.69
C HIS A 556 -80.16 -64.96 -18.31
N PRO A 557 -80.36 -64.32 -17.15
CA PRO A 557 -79.67 -63.06 -16.81
C PRO A 557 -78.16 -63.21 -16.61
N THR A 558 -77.65 -64.46 -16.52
CA THR A 558 -76.23 -64.78 -16.34
C THR A 558 -75.62 -65.54 -17.52
N GLY A 559 -76.36 -65.70 -18.63
CA GLY A 559 -75.92 -66.46 -19.79
C GLY A 559 -75.75 -67.97 -19.54
N ARG A 560 -76.40 -68.50 -18.49
CA ARG A 560 -76.43 -69.94 -18.17
C ARG A 560 -77.79 -70.53 -18.49
N HIS A 561 -77.79 -71.71 -19.10
CA HIS A 561 -78.98 -72.53 -19.34
C HIS A 561 -79.46 -73.22 -18.07
#